data_AF-A0A656JI78-F1
#
_entry.id   AF-A0A656JI78-F1
#
_cell.length_a   1.000
_cell.length_b   1.000
_cell.length_c   1.000
_cell.angle_alpha   90.00
_cell.angle_beta   90.00
_cell.angle_gamma   90.00
#
_symmetry.space_group_name_H-M   'P 1'
#
loop_
_entity.id
_entity.type
_entity.pdbx_description
1 polymer ?
#
loop_
_entity_poly.entity_id
_entity_poly.type
_entity_poly.pdbx_seq_one_letter_code
_entity_poly.pdbx_strand_id
1 'polypeptide(L)'
;MRIALIMLAVALAGCASKAPPKLGEAAQARLDRPMPASEEQRVWECAGTTDTIKGLAVILRMQGHPIDWDGEIWSVAERARRLGCTQAEMDAPDQGRWSSKGSSHKAN
;
A
#
# COMPACT_ATOMS: atom_id res chain seq x y z
N MET A 1 -23.47 -32.80 14.11
CA MET A 1 -22.12 -32.51 13.56
C MET A 1 -22.09 -32.02 12.11
N ARG A 2 -23.23 -31.68 11.46
CA ARG A 2 -23.23 -31.10 10.10
C ARG A 2 -23.09 -29.57 10.08
N ILE A 3 -23.52 -28.88 11.14
CA ILE A 3 -23.52 -27.42 11.21
C ILE A 3 -22.10 -26.86 11.42
N ALA A 4 -21.24 -27.57 12.16
CA ALA A 4 -19.84 -27.17 12.39
C ALA A 4 -19.00 -27.16 11.10
N LEU A 5 -19.31 -28.05 10.15
CA LEU A 5 -18.61 -28.13 8.85
C LEU A 5 -18.91 -26.94 7.94
N ILE A 6 -20.13 -26.40 8.01
CA ILE A 6 -20.55 -25.25 7.18
C ILE A 6 -19.84 -23.97 7.68
N MET A 7 -19.76 -23.77 9.00
CA MET A 7 -19.06 -22.62 9.59
C MET A 7 -17.55 -22.61 9.27
N LEU A 8 -16.91 -23.79 9.25
CA LEU A 8 -15.50 -23.92 8.90
C LEU A 8 -15.25 -23.55 7.42
N ALA A 9 -16.15 -23.97 6.53
CA ALA A 9 -16.04 -23.66 5.09
C ALA A 9 -16.21 -22.17 4.78
N VAL A 10 -17.09 -21.46 5.51
CA VAL A 10 -17.25 -20.00 5.37
C VAL A 10 -16.03 -19.24 5.92
N ALA A 11 -15.44 -19.71 7.02
CA ALA A 11 -14.20 -19.13 7.56
C ALA A 11 -13.00 -19.30 6.60
N LEU A 12 -12.90 -20.45 5.92
CA LEU A 12 -11.86 -20.71 4.92
C LEU A 12 -12.08 -19.96 3.60
N ALA A 13 -13.34 -19.72 3.20
CA ALA A 13 -13.67 -18.89 2.04
C ALA A 13 -13.38 -17.38 2.29
N GLY A 14 -13.45 -16.93 3.56
CA GLY A 14 -13.03 -15.58 3.96
C GLY A 14 -11.50 -15.39 3.92
N CYS A 15 -10.73 -16.48 3.98
CA CYS A 15 -9.27 -16.48 3.80
C CYS A 15 -8.84 -16.63 2.33
N ALA A 16 -9.78 -16.67 1.39
CA ALA A 16 -9.48 -16.42 -0.02
C ALA A 16 -9.27 -14.91 -0.23
N SER A 17 -8.29 -14.33 0.48
CA SER A 17 -7.69 -13.08 0.05
C SER A 17 -7.29 -13.29 -1.41
N LYS A 18 -7.96 -12.56 -2.31
CA LYS A 18 -7.70 -12.56 -3.75
C LYS A 18 -6.21 -12.76 -3.99
N ALA A 19 -5.86 -13.80 -4.75
CA ALA A 19 -4.48 -14.03 -5.13
C ALA A 19 -3.90 -12.69 -5.63
N PRO A 20 -2.68 -12.33 -5.20
CA PRO A 20 -2.09 -11.06 -5.58
C PRO A 20 -2.12 -10.94 -7.11
N PRO A 21 -2.46 -9.77 -7.66
CA PRO A 21 -2.33 -9.58 -9.09
C PRO A 21 -0.88 -9.89 -9.51
N LYS A 22 -0.67 -10.24 -10.78
CA LYS A 22 0.70 -10.34 -11.30
C LYS A 22 1.36 -8.97 -11.11
N LEU A 23 2.41 -8.92 -10.30
CA LEU A 23 3.09 -7.69 -9.96
C LEU A 23 4.19 -7.39 -10.99
N GLY A 24 4.28 -6.13 -11.39
CA GLY A 24 5.46 -5.61 -12.07
C GLY A 24 6.63 -5.41 -11.10
N GLU A 25 7.79 -5.06 -11.65
CA GLU A 25 9.03 -4.88 -10.88
C GLU A 25 8.90 -3.81 -9.79
N ALA A 26 8.30 -2.66 -10.11
CA ALA A 26 8.13 -1.56 -9.15
C ALA A 26 7.16 -1.91 -8.01
N ALA A 27 6.04 -2.57 -8.34
CA ALA A 27 5.08 -3.07 -7.35
C ALA A 27 5.70 -4.13 -6.43
N GLN A 28 6.52 -5.04 -6.98
CA GLN A 28 7.25 -6.04 -6.21
C GLN A 28 8.30 -5.39 -5.30
N ALA A 29 9.13 -4.49 -5.84
CA ALA A 29 10.15 -3.77 -5.08
C ALA A 29 9.56 -2.97 -3.90
N ARG A 30 8.35 -2.42 -4.06
CA ARG A 30 7.62 -1.75 -2.97
C ARG A 30 7.34 -2.69 -1.80
N LEU A 31 6.97 -3.94 -2.09
CA LEU A 31 6.65 -4.95 -1.08
C LEU A 31 7.89 -5.56 -0.43
N ASP A 32 8.98 -5.67 -1.19
CA ASP A 32 10.25 -6.23 -0.71
C ASP A 32 11.08 -5.22 0.10
N ARG A 33 10.71 -3.94 0.08
CA ARG A 33 11.33 -2.92 0.91
C ARG A 33 11.26 -3.31 2.39
N PRO A 34 12.39 -3.20 3.14
CA PRO A 34 12.43 -3.52 4.56
C PRO A 34 11.31 -2.87 5.37
N MET A 35 10.90 -3.55 6.45
CA MET A 35 9.96 -2.95 7.39
C MET A 35 10.65 -1.79 8.14
N PRO A 36 9.91 -0.72 8.50
CA PRO A 36 10.42 0.38 9.29
C PRO A 36 11.05 -0.10 10.60
N ALA A 37 12.15 0.55 11.01
CA ALA A 37 12.86 0.20 12.25
C ALA A 37 12.25 0.88 13.49
N SER A 38 11.38 1.87 13.30
CA SER A 38 10.70 2.59 14.36
C SER A 38 9.24 2.90 14.02
N GLU A 39 8.46 3.16 15.06
CA GLU A 39 7.06 3.56 14.94
C GLU A 39 6.89 4.88 14.19
N GLU A 40 7.79 5.84 14.42
CA GLU A 40 7.80 7.12 13.70
C GLU A 40 8.00 6.91 12.20
N GLN A 41 8.95 6.06 11.81
CA GLN A 41 9.15 5.70 10.39
C GLN A 41 7.94 4.97 9.81
N ARG A 42 7.28 4.11 10.59
CA ARG A 42 6.05 3.41 10.17
C ARG A 42 4.92 4.40 9.89
N VAL A 43 4.61 5.28 10.83
CA VAL A 43 3.58 6.33 10.68
C VAL A 43 3.91 7.23 9.50
N TRP A 44 5.18 7.62 9.35
CA TRP A 44 5.64 8.41 8.22
C TRP A 44 5.46 7.69 6.88
N GLU A 45 5.68 6.37 6.82
CA GLU A 45 5.40 5.59 5.61
C GLU A 45 3.91 5.44 5.31
N CYS A 46 3.04 5.43 6.34
CA CYS A 46 1.59 5.38 6.18
C CYS A 46 1.01 6.69 5.61
N ALA A 47 1.61 7.82 5.96
CA ALA A 47 1.13 9.15 5.58
C ALA A 47 0.97 9.34 4.05
N GLY A 48 -0.15 9.94 3.65
CA GLY A 48 -0.47 10.23 2.25
C GLY A 48 -0.79 9.00 1.38
N THR A 49 -0.94 7.81 1.97
CA THR A 49 -1.24 6.57 1.23
C THR A 49 -2.55 6.67 0.47
N THR A 50 -3.60 7.22 1.10
CA THR A 50 -4.93 7.30 0.47
C THR A 50 -4.90 8.17 -0.78
N ASP A 51 -4.22 9.32 -0.72
CA ASP A 51 -4.11 10.19 -1.89
C ASP A 51 -3.10 9.66 -2.93
N THR A 52 -2.08 8.90 -2.50
CA THR A 52 -1.21 8.16 -3.42
C THR A 52 -2.01 7.15 -4.25
N ILE A 53 -2.90 6.38 -3.62
CA ILE A 53 -3.76 5.41 -4.31
C ILE A 53 -4.69 6.11 -5.32
N LYS A 54 -5.34 7.21 -4.90
CA LYS A 54 -6.20 8.01 -5.81
C LYS A 54 -5.40 8.59 -6.97
N GLY A 55 -4.21 9.13 -6.71
CA GLY A 55 -3.31 9.71 -7.70
C GLY A 55 -2.83 8.68 -8.72
N LEU A 56 -2.43 7.49 -8.27
CA LEU A 56 -2.04 6.39 -9.16
C LEU A 56 -3.17 6.00 -10.11
N ALA A 57 -4.41 5.92 -9.62
CA ALA A 57 -5.56 5.63 -10.48
C ALA A 57 -5.74 6.68 -11.59
N VAL A 58 -5.50 7.95 -11.30
CA VAL A 58 -5.55 9.04 -12.29
C VAL A 58 -4.40 8.90 -13.30
N ILE A 59 -3.16 8.70 -12.82
CA ILE A 59 -1.97 8.61 -13.66
C ILE A 59 -2.07 7.43 -14.65
N LEU A 60 -2.45 6.25 -14.16
CA LEU A 60 -2.61 5.06 -14.99
C LEU A 60 -3.65 5.29 -16.10
N ARG A 61 -4.77 5.93 -15.75
CA ARG A 61 -5.80 6.30 -16.73
C ARG A 61 -5.27 7.27 -17.79
N MET A 62 -4.49 8.28 -17.40
CA MET A 62 -3.88 9.23 -18.35
C MET A 62 -2.89 8.55 -19.30
N GLN A 63 -2.22 7.50 -18.85
CA GLN A 63 -1.30 6.70 -19.66
C GLN A 63 -2.01 5.66 -20.54
N GLY A 64 -3.33 5.53 -20.43
CA GLY A 64 -4.10 4.51 -21.17
C GLY A 64 -3.96 3.11 -20.60
N HIS A 65 -3.47 2.96 -19.37
CA HIS A 65 -3.37 1.67 -18.69
C HIS A 65 -4.69 1.32 -17.97
N PRO A 66 -5.00 0.01 -17.83
CA PRO A 66 -6.00 -0.48 -16.90
C PRO A 66 -5.79 0.04 -15.47
N ILE A 67 -6.88 0.10 -14.70
CA ILE A 67 -6.78 0.36 -13.26
C ILE A 67 -5.95 -0.74 -12.59
N ASP A 68 -5.02 -0.32 -11.73
CA ASP A 68 -4.10 -1.23 -11.02
C ASP A 68 -3.21 -2.06 -11.96
N TRP A 69 -2.83 -1.49 -13.11
CA TRP A 69 -1.82 -2.06 -14.00
C TRP A 69 -0.56 -2.45 -13.24
N ASP A 70 -0.06 -3.66 -13.49
CA ASP A 70 1.09 -4.26 -12.81
C ASP A 70 1.01 -4.29 -11.27
N GLY A 71 -0.20 -4.14 -10.69
CA GLY A 71 -0.42 -4.18 -9.25
C GLY A 71 0.09 -2.94 -8.49
N GLU A 72 0.21 -1.80 -9.16
CA GLU A 72 0.71 -0.56 -8.53
C GLU A 72 -0.15 -0.07 -7.36
N ILE A 73 -1.48 -0.07 -7.52
CA ILE A 73 -2.42 0.33 -6.45
C ILE A 73 -2.46 -0.76 -5.38
N TRP A 74 -2.53 -2.03 -5.79
CA TRP A 74 -2.58 -3.16 -4.87
C TRP A 74 -1.34 -3.22 -3.98
N SER A 75 -0.14 -3.04 -4.54
CA SER A 75 1.11 -3.08 -3.76
C SER A 75 1.22 -1.94 -2.74
N VAL A 76 0.68 -0.75 -3.05
CA VAL A 76 0.59 0.36 -2.09
C VAL A 76 -0.35 0.01 -0.95
N ALA A 77 -1.56 -0.47 -1.26
CA ALA A 77 -2.56 -0.85 -0.27
C ALA A 77 -2.08 -2.03 0.60
N GLU A 78 -1.48 -3.04 -0.01
CA GLU A 78 -0.95 -4.21 0.67
C GLU A 78 0.22 -3.85 1.58
N ARG A 79 1.11 -2.94 1.16
CA ARG A 79 2.17 -2.46 2.05
C ARG A 79 1.58 -1.73 3.25
N ALA A 80 0.63 -0.82 3.05
CA ALA A 80 -0.02 -0.11 4.15
C ALA A 80 -0.70 -1.08 5.12
N ARG A 81 -1.33 -2.14 4.60
CA ARG A 81 -1.89 -3.23 5.41
C ARG A 81 -0.82 -3.97 6.22
N ARG A 82 0.32 -4.32 5.61
CA ARG A 82 1.44 -4.99 6.30
C ARG A 82 2.08 -4.11 7.38
N LEU A 83 2.06 -2.80 7.19
CA LEU A 83 2.52 -1.80 8.16
C LEU A 83 1.47 -1.52 9.25
N GLY A 84 0.28 -2.12 9.19
CA GLY A 84 -0.79 -1.84 10.15
C GLY A 84 -1.28 -0.39 10.12
N CYS A 85 -1.19 0.28 8.97
CA CYS A 85 -1.61 1.67 8.84
C CYS A 85 -3.10 1.83 9.16
N THR A 86 -3.43 2.79 10.01
CA THR A 86 -4.84 3.18 10.22
C THR A 86 -5.32 4.11 9.11
N GLN A 87 -6.64 4.20 8.92
CA GLN A 87 -7.20 5.14 7.92
C GLN A 87 -6.80 6.60 8.21
N ALA A 88 -6.77 7.00 9.49
CA ALA A 88 -6.35 8.34 9.90
C ALA A 88 -4.88 8.62 9.56
N GLU A 89 -3.99 7.63 9.72
CA GLU A 89 -2.59 7.76 9.31
C GLU A 89 -2.47 7.88 7.78
N MET A 90 -3.26 7.11 7.02
CA MET A 90 -3.22 7.14 5.55
C MET A 90 -3.77 8.42 4.95
N ASP A 91 -4.73 9.06 5.63
CA ASP A 91 -5.34 10.34 5.25
C ASP A 91 -4.54 11.56 5.71
N ALA A 92 -3.55 11.37 6.59
CA ALA A 92 -2.66 12.44 7.00
C ALA A 92 -1.86 12.95 5.78
N PRO A 93 -1.51 14.26 5.73
CA PRO A 93 -0.64 14.78 4.68
C PRO A 93 0.68 14.01 4.67
N ASP A 94 1.40 14.01 3.55
CA ASP A 94 2.63 13.22 3.29
C ASP A 94 3.81 13.50 4.23
N GLN A 95 3.62 14.30 5.28
CA GLN A 95 4.59 14.69 6.31
C GLN A 95 5.90 15.19 5.70
N GLY A 96 5.80 15.88 4.57
CA GLY A 96 6.95 16.44 3.86
C GLY A 96 7.84 15.44 3.13
N ARG A 97 7.33 14.23 2.90
CA ARG A 97 7.97 13.20 2.05
C ARG A 97 8.29 13.73 0.66
N TRP A 98 7.45 14.58 0.10
CA TRP A 98 7.65 15.17 -1.24
C TRP A 98 7.95 16.67 -1.21
N SER A 99 7.77 17.34 -0.06
CA SER A 99 8.11 18.77 0.10
C SER A 99 9.57 19.04 0.53
N SER A 100 10.31 18.04 1.01
CA SER A 100 11.69 18.20 1.53
C SER A 100 12.81 18.16 0.47
N LYS A 101 12.52 18.04 -0.83
CA LYS A 101 13.54 18.12 -1.90
C LYS A 101 14.13 19.54 -2.14
N GLY A 102 13.91 20.48 -1.22
CA GLY A 102 14.42 21.85 -1.29
C GLY A 102 15.53 22.22 -0.30
N SER A 103 15.91 21.36 0.66
CA SER A 103 16.80 21.79 1.74
C SER A 103 17.79 20.73 2.25
N SER A 104 18.59 20.14 1.36
CA SER A 104 19.86 19.50 1.75
C SER A 104 20.80 19.32 0.55
N HIS A 105 21.10 20.43 -0.12
CA HIS A 105 22.42 20.65 -0.72
C HIS A 105 23.12 21.75 0.08
N LYS A 106 23.64 21.36 1.25
CA LYS A 106 24.85 21.99 1.79
C LYS A 106 25.77 20.85 2.20
N ALA A 107 26.66 20.52 1.28
CA ALA A 107 27.97 20.01 1.67
C ALA A 107 28.61 21.06 2.60
N ASN A 108 28.98 20.62 3.78
CA ASN A 108 30.11 21.11 4.56
C ASN A 108 30.66 19.91 5.32
#